data_AF-A0A1I8JSL2-F1
#
_entry.id   AF-A0A1I8JSL2-F1
#
_cell.length_a   1.000
_cell.length_b   1.000
_cell.length_c   1.000
_cell.angle_alpha   90.00
_cell.angle_beta   90.00
_cell.angle_gamma   90.00
#
_symmetry.space_group_name_H-M   'P 1'
#
loop_
_entity.id
_entity.type
_entity.pdbx_description
1 polymer ?
#
loop_
_entity_poly.entity_id
_entity_poly.type
_entity_poly.pdbx_seq_one_letter_code
_entity_poly.pdbx_strand_id
1 'polypeptide(L)'
;MSPSVSAIALLCVLSLFQTRHISACNGGHNLIIHSIENCGGKEQVITIDPKSTVTLMENCSVKSKSTVTTTGFKQANMEVTVTKNGLPVVKETVDLCASLEDAGNNKEAMEIITMFGVPDRCPVEPGTLNTDESQTYSLEKYKQHLLVAQGRSIIDVLIKHDKGESCFKIDLEVVAPNLLG
;
A
#
# COMPACT_ATOMS: atom_id res chain seq x y z
N MET A 1 -27.94 50.79 -13.60
CA MET A 1 -28.82 49.71 -13.11
C MET A 1 -27.98 48.86 -12.17
N SER A 2 -28.08 49.14 -10.87
CA SER A 2 -27.25 48.52 -9.84
C SER A 2 -27.78 47.11 -9.55
N PRO A 3 -26.94 46.06 -9.48
CA PRO A 3 -27.43 44.75 -9.07
C PRO A 3 -28.01 44.86 -7.65
N SER A 4 -29.22 44.36 -7.45
CA SER A 4 -29.88 44.39 -6.15
C SER A 4 -29.02 43.64 -5.13
N VAL A 5 -28.87 44.20 -3.93
CA VAL A 5 -28.12 43.60 -2.81
C VAL A 5 -28.55 42.14 -2.55
N SER A 6 -29.80 41.82 -2.88
CA SER A 6 -30.37 40.47 -2.84
C SER A 6 -29.72 39.47 -3.81
N ALA A 7 -29.33 39.89 -5.02
CA ALA A 7 -28.71 39.00 -6.00
C ALA A 7 -27.26 38.66 -5.62
N ILE A 8 -26.53 39.62 -5.04
CA ILE A 8 -25.16 39.43 -4.56
C ILE A 8 -25.15 38.49 -3.35
N ALA A 9 -26.09 38.67 -2.42
CA ALA A 9 -26.24 37.78 -1.26
C ALA A 9 -26.57 36.33 -1.68
N LEU A 10 -27.43 36.14 -2.68
CA LEU A 10 -27.80 34.81 -3.16
C LEU A 10 -26.61 34.10 -3.86
N LEU A 11 -25.78 34.83 -4.62
CA LEU A 11 -24.54 34.31 -5.23
C LEU A 11 -23.47 33.94 -4.18
N CYS A 12 -23.35 34.72 -3.08
CA CYS A 12 -22.46 34.38 -1.97
C CYS A 12 -22.94 33.14 -1.19
N VAL A 13 -24.26 32.95 -1.04
CA VAL A 13 -24.80 31.74 -0.39
C VAL A 13 -24.67 30.51 -1.29
N LEU A 14 -24.89 30.64 -2.60
CA LEU A 14 -24.72 29.53 -3.56
C LEU A 14 -23.25 29.10 -3.75
N SER A 15 -22.29 30.01 -3.59
CA SER A 15 -20.86 29.68 -3.62
C SER A 15 -20.36 28.97 -2.36
N LEU A 16 -21.07 29.06 -1.22
CA LEU A 16 -20.80 28.26 -0.03
C LEU A 16 -21.23 26.79 -0.15
N PHE A 17 -22.02 26.43 -1.16
CA PHE A 17 -22.50 25.05 -1.38
C PHE A 17 -21.63 24.21 -2.33
N GLN A 18 -20.54 24.75 -2.88
CA GLN A 18 -19.83 24.18 -4.04
C GLN A 18 -18.40 23.69 -3.77
N THR A 19 -18.04 23.29 -2.54
CA THR A 19 -16.73 22.65 -2.30
C THR A 19 -16.82 21.46 -1.36
N ARG A 20 -17.70 20.51 -1.65
CA ARG A 20 -17.40 19.12 -1.31
C ARG A 20 -16.41 18.61 -2.35
N HIS A 21 -15.17 19.10 -2.29
CA HIS A 21 -14.08 18.37 -2.92
C HIS A 21 -14.01 17.03 -2.19
N ILE A 22 -14.42 15.98 -2.88
CA ILE A 22 -14.25 14.60 -2.46
C ILE A 22 -12.74 14.36 -2.48
N SER A 23 -12.08 14.67 -1.37
CA SER A 23 -10.64 14.49 -1.23
C SER A 23 -10.38 13.10 -0.67
N ALA A 24 -9.77 12.23 -1.49
CA ALA A 24 -9.02 11.08 -0.99
C ALA A 24 -7.97 11.49 0.09
N CYS A 25 -7.29 10.54 0.73
CA CYS A 25 -6.41 10.83 1.87
C CYS A 25 -5.42 12.00 1.64
N ASN A 26 -5.20 12.83 2.67
CA ASN A 26 -4.31 14.00 2.61
C ASN A 26 -4.56 14.97 1.44
N GLY A 27 -5.82 15.35 1.19
CA GLY A 27 -6.14 16.32 0.16
C GLY A 27 -6.38 15.74 -1.24
N GLY A 28 -6.44 14.42 -1.38
CA GLY A 28 -6.85 13.73 -2.60
C GLY A 28 -5.84 12.74 -3.18
N HIS A 29 -4.91 12.25 -2.36
CA HIS A 29 -3.95 11.25 -2.80
C HIS A 29 -4.64 9.91 -3.00
N ASN A 30 -4.28 9.22 -4.08
CA ASN A 30 -4.76 7.87 -4.38
C ASN A 30 -3.57 6.92 -4.62
N LEU A 31 -3.78 5.64 -4.36
CA LEU A 31 -2.80 4.58 -4.58
C LEU A 31 -3.29 3.69 -5.72
N ILE A 32 -2.44 3.48 -6.72
CA ILE A 32 -2.72 2.66 -7.89
C ILE A 32 -1.71 1.53 -7.92
N ILE A 33 -2.17 0.29 -8.01
CA ILE A 33 -1.32 -0.86 -8.35
C ILE A 33 -1.46 -1.09 -9.85
N HIS A 34 -0.37 -0.94 -10.58
CA HIS A 34 -0.30 -1.20 -12.02
C HIS A 34 -0.08 -2.68 -12.31
N SER A 35 0.82 -3.33 -11.55
CA SER A 35 1.05 -4.77 -11.66
C SER A 35 1.63 -5.38 -10.39
N ILE A 36 1.35 -6.67 -10.21
CA ILE A 36 2.02 -7.57 -9.25
C ILE A 36 2.46 -8.79 -10.06
N GLU A 37 3.75 -9.05 -10.10
CA GLU A 37 4.35 -10.14 -10.88
C GLU A 37 5.12 -11.09 -9.98
N ASN A 38 4.89 -12.39 -10.21
CA ASN A 38 5.64 -13.48 -9.60
C ASN A 38 6.83 -13.84 -10.50
N CYS A 39 8.01 -13.31 -10.20
CA CYS A 39 9.21 -13.49 -11.03
C CYS A 39 10.04 -14.74 -10.70
N GLY A 40 9.69 -15.47 -9.63
CA GLY A 40 10.44 -16.66 -9.17
C GLY A 40 10.10 -17.96 -9.90
N GLY A 41 9.19 -17.93 -10.88
CA GLY A 41 8.72 -19.12 -11.57
C GLY A 41 7.72 -19.95 -10.76
N LYS A 42 7.44 -21.18 -11.21
CA LYS A 42 6.38 -22.03 -10.63
C LYS A 42 6.73 -22.64 -9.27
N GLU A 43 8.02 -22.74 -8.96
CA GLU A 43 8.51 -23.42 -7.75
C GLU A 43 8.80 -22.45 -6.61
N GLN A 44 8.47 -21.16 -6.77
CA GLN A 44 8.72 -20.20 -5.71
C GLN A 44 7.92 -20.50 -4.45
N VAL A 45 8.53 -20.23 -3.30
CA VAL A 45 7.99 -20.61 -1.98
C VAL A 45 6.71 -19.84 -1.66
N ILE A 46 6.66 -18.57 -2.04
CA ILE A 46 5.52 -17.67 -1.83
C ILE A 46 5.05 -17.16 -3.20
N THR A 47 3.73 -17.16 -3.42
CA THR A 47 3.09 -16.59 -4.61
C THR A 47 2.01 -15.60 -4.20
N ILE A 48 1.91 -14.46 -4.88
CA ILE A 48 0.84 -13.47 -4.69
C ILE A 48 -0.10 -13.54 -5.90
N ASP A 49 -1.42 -13.55 -5.69
CA ASP A 49 -2.36 -13.42 -6.80
C ASP A 49 -2.14 -12.07 -7.51
N PRO A 50 -1.84 -12.03 -8.82
CA PRO A 50 -1.70 -10.78 -9.57
C PRO A 50 -2.95 -9.89 -9.55
N LYS A 51 -4.12 -10.45 -9.17
CA LYS A 51 -5.38 -9.72 -9.01
C LYS A 51 -5.54 -9.09 -7.63
N SER A 52 -4.56 -9.21 -6.75
CA SER A 52 -4.57 -8.52 -5.46
C SER A 52 -4.68 -7.00 -5.67
N THR A 53 -5.49 -6.35 -4.84
CA THR A 53 -5.75 -4.91 -4.91
C THR A 53 -5.51 -4.24 -3.56
N VAL A 54 -5.17 -2.95 -3.61
CA VAL A 54 -5.04 -2.07 -2.46
C VAL A 54 -5.70 -0.75 -2.83
N THR A 55 -6.64 -0.30 -2.01
CA THR A 55 -7.42 0.92 -2.24
C THR A 55 -7.24 1.86 -1.06
N LEU A 56 -6.78 3.08 -1.35
CA LEU A 56 -6.70 4.17 -0.38
C LEU A 56 -8.05 4.90 -0.31
N MET A 57 -8.71 4.81 0.83
CA MET A 57 -9.99 5.44 1.10
C MET A 57 -9.82 6.91 1.51
N GLU A 58 -10.92 7.66 1.45
CA GLU A 58 -10.96 9.10 1.76
C GLU A 58 -10.57 9.43 3.21
N ASN A 59 -10.98 8.59 4.15
CA ASN A 59 -10.64 8.72 5.57
C ASN A 59 -9.20 8.27 5.91
N CYS A 60 -8.31 8.17 4.91
CA CYS A 60 -6.96 7.63 5.07
C CYS A 60 -6.91 6.18 5.57
N SER A 61 -8.03 5.43 5.48
CA SER A 61 -7.98 3.99 5.65
C SER A 61 -7.59 3.32 4.35
N VAL A 62 -7.01 2.14 4.43
CA VAL A 62 -6.68 1.32 3.28
C VAL A 62 -7.39 -0.01 3.41
N LYS A 63 -7.98 -0.42 2.29
CA LYS A 63 -8.54 -1.75 2.10
C LYS A 63 -7.62 -2.53 1.20
N SER A 64 -7.21 -3.72 1.62
CA SER A 64 -6.47 -4.65 0.77
C SER A 64 -7.32 -5.89 0.51
N LYS A 65 -7.27 -6.37 -0.72
CA LYS A 65 -7.77 -7.69 -1.06
C LYS A 65 -6.62 -8.45 -1.69
N SER A 66 -6.09 -9.44 -0.99
CA SER A 66 -4.93 -10.18 -1.47
C SER A 66 -5.08 -11.66 -1.18
N THR A 67 -4.62 -12.48 -2.12
CA THR A 67 -4.45 -13.91 -1.91
C THR A 67 -2.97 -14.22 -2.01
N VAL A 68 -2.40 -14.74 -0.92
CA VAL A 68 -1.00 -15.13 -0.82
C VAL A 68 -0.95 -16.62 -0.49
N THR A 69 -0.22 -17.40 -1.28
CA THR A 69 0.00 -18.82 -1.02
C THR A 69 1.46 -19.06 -0.68
N THR A 70 1.72 -19.96 0.26
CA THR A 70 3.06 -20.35 0.69
C THR A 70 3.16 -21.87 0.85
N THR A 71 4.31 -22.44 0.47
CA THR A 71 4.65 -23.84 0.77
C THR A 71 5.24 -24.03 2.17
N GLY A 72 5.28 -22.96 2.96
CA GLY A 72 5.76 -22.91 4.34
C GLY A 72 7.29 -22.87 4.44
N PHE A 73 7.81 -22.07 5.35
CA PHE A 73 9.24 -21.82 5.53
C PHE A 73 9.57 -21.54 7.00
N LYS A 74 10.82 -21.76 7.40
CA LYS A 74 11.29 -21.50 8.76
C LYS A 74 12.06 -20.19 8.88
N GLN A 75 12.77 -19.82 7.82
CA GLN A 75 13.62 -18.64 7.76
C GLN A 75 13.39 -17.93 6.44
N ALA A 76 13.55 -16.61 6.44
CA ALA A 76 13.40 -15.80 5.23
C ALA A 76 14.26 -14.54 5.31
N ASN A 77 15.14 -14.36 4.32
CA ASN A 77 15.93 -13.15 4.13
C ASN A 77 15.44 -12.43 2.87
N MET A 78 14.94 -11.21 3.03
CA MET A 78 14.42 -10.38 1.95
C MET A 78 15.47 -9.38 1.48
N GLU A 79 15.68 -9.31 0.18
CA GLU A 79 16.35 -8.22 -0.50
C GLU A 79 15.29 -7.39 -1.22
N VAL A 80 15.18 -6.11 -0.87
CA VAL A 80 14.22 -5.19 -1.47
C VAL A 80 14.95 -4.05 -2.16
N THR A 81 14.54 -3.76 -3.39
CA THR A 81 14.97 -2.57 -4.14
C THR A 81 13.74 -1.77 -4.52
N VAL A 82 13.70 -0.50 -4.13
CA VAL A 82 12.64 0.43 -4.53
C VAL A 82 13.23 1.43 -5.51
N THR A 83 12.69 1.44 -6.71
CA THR A 83 13.00 2.42 -7.75
C THR A 83 11.84 3.38 -7.88
N LYS A 84 12.07 4.67 -7.62
CA LYS A 84 11.06 5.71 -7.74
C LYS A 84 11.38 6.63 -8.91
N ASN A 85 10.42 6.78 -9.83
CA ASN A 85 10.58 7.58 -11.04
C ASN A 85 11.88 7.25 -11.82
N GLY A 86 12.24 5.97 -11.87
CA GLY A 86 13.46 5.47 -12.52
C GLY A 86 14.76 5.61 -11.70
N LEU A 87 14.71 6.20 -10.50
CA LEU A 87 15.86 6.36 -9.61
C LEU A 87 15.79 5.37 -8.44
N PRO A 88 16.84 4.59 -8.15
CA PRO A 88 16.87 3.74 -6.97
C PRO A 88 16.87 4.62 -5.72
N VAL A 89 15.89 4.43 -4.84
CA VAL A 89 15.73 5.20 -3.59
C VAL A 89 15.93 4.35 -2.34
N VAL A 90 15.71 3.03 -2.44
CA VAL A 90 15.93 2.08 -1.35
C VAL A 90 16.60 0.83 -1.92
N LYS A 91 17.61 0.32 -1.19
CA LYS A 91 18.16 -1.01 -1.40
C LYS A 91 18.56 -1.57 -0.04
N GLU A 92 17.83 -2.56 0.44
CA GLU A 92 17.99 -3.10 1.79
C GLU A 92 17.91 -4.62 1.80
N THR A 93 18.53 -5.20 2.82
CA THR A 93 18.43 -6.62 3.15
C THR A 93 17.87 -6.74 4.57
N VAL A 94 16.81 -7.53 4.71
CA VAL A 94 16.03 -7.64 5.94
C VAL A 94 15.88 -9.13 6.28
N ASP A 95 16.24 -9.50 7.51
CA ASP A 95 15.81 -10.80 8.06
C ASP A 95 14.34 -10.66 8.45
N LEU A 96 13.46 -11.27 7.64
CA LEU A 96 12.01 -11.16 7.84
C LEU A 96 11.58 -11.83 9.14
N CYS A 97 12.20 -12.95 9.52
CA CYS A 97 11.78 -13.67 10.73
C CYS A 97 12.21 -12.92 12.00
N ALA A 98 13.42 -12.37 12.02
CA ALA A 98 13.86 -11.50 13.12
C ALA A 98 13.00 -10.23 13.20
N SER A 99 12.68 -9.61 12.05
CA SER A 99 11.82 -8.41 12.01
C SER A 99 10.40 -8.68 12.52
N LEU A 100 9.84 -9.86 12.23
CA LEU A 100 8.53 -10.28 12.75
C LEU A 100 8.55 -10.52 14.25
N GLU A 101 9.61 -11.13 14.78
CA GLU A 101 9.79 -11.33 16.23
C GLU A 101 9.88 -9.99 16.97
N ASP A 102 10.67 -9.05 16.43
CA ASP A 102 10.79 -7.69 16.97
C ASP A 102 9.45 -6.93 16.88
N ALA A 103 8.76 -7.04 15.74
CA ALA A 103 7.47 -6.41 15.52
C ALA A 103 6.36 -6.99 16.40
N GLY A 104 6.45 -8.24 16.85
CA GLY A 104 5.46 -8.87 17.73
C GLY A 104 5.17 -8.08 19.02
N ASN A 105 6.14 -7.25 19.46
CA ASN A 105 6.00 -6.37 20.62
C ASN A 105 5.46 -4.96 20.27
N ASN A 106 5.29 -4.65 18.98
CA ASN A 106 4.80 -3.39 18.45
C ASN A 106 3.57 -3.62 17.56
N LYS A 107 2.39 -3.39 18.16
CA LYS A 107 1.09 -3.53 17.50
C LYS A 107 0.98 -2.77 16.16
N GLU A 108 1.60 -1.60 16.06
CA GLU A 108 1.54 -0.79 14.83
C GLU A 108 2.38 -1.40 13.71
N ALA A 109 3.58 -1.91 14.03
CA ALA A 109 4.40 -2.62 13.06
C ALA A 109 3.68 -3.87 12.54
N MET A 110 3.01 -4.62 13.43
CA MET A 110 2.21 -5.80 13.04
C MET A 110 1.00 -5.46 12.18
N GLU A 111 0.32 -4.34 12.44
CA GLU A 111 -0.81 -3.88 11.61
C GLU A 111 -0.35 -3.61 10.17
N ILE A 112 0.81 -2.98 9.97
CA ILE A 112 1.35 -2.71 8.62
C ILE A 112 1.80 -4.01 7.94
N ILE A 113 2.46 -4.91 8.67
CA ILE A 113 2.94 -6.18 8.14
C ILE A 113 1.76 -7.06 7.67
N THR A 114 0.74 -7.19 8.52
CA THR A 114 -0.46 -8.00 8.22
C THR A 114 -1.29 -7.41 7.08
N MET A 115 -1.33 -6.09 6.95
CA MET A 115 -2.02 -5.39 5.87
C MET A 115 -1.57 -5.82 4.47
N PHE A 116 -0.29 -6.17 4.32
CA PHE A 116 0.29 -6.66 3.06
C PHE A 116 0.26 -8.18 2.94
N GLY A 117 -0.45 -8.87 3.83
CA GLY A 117 -0.58 -10.33 3.82
C GLY A 117 0.67 -11.08 4.28
N VAL A 118 1.58 -10.39 4.97
CA VAL A 118 2.77 -11.01 5.56
C VAL A 118 2.36 -11.76 6.85
N PRO A 119 2.81 -13.01 7.05
CA PRO A 119 2.52 -13.79 8.26
C PRO A 119 2.96 -13.07 9.54
N ASP A 120 2.32 -13.39 10.67
CA ASP A 120 2.57 -12.70 11.94
C ASP A 120 3.77 -13.24 12.74
N ARG A 121 4.33 -14.39 12.34
CA ARG A 121 5.46 -15.05 12.98
C ARG A 121 6.15 -16.06 12.06
N CYS A 122 7.38 -16.42 12.39
CA CYS A 122 8.02 -17.64 11.89
C CYS A 122 8.01 -18.74 12.97
N PRO A 123 8.04 -20.04 12.60
CA PRO A 123 7.95 -20.57 11.24
C PRO A 123 6.54 -20.38 10.64
N VAL A 124 6.49 -20.30 9.32
CA VAL A 124 5.25 -20.14 8.55
C VAL A 124 4.83 -21.49 8.01
N GLU A 125 3.61 -21.90 8.33
CA GLU A 125 3.03 -23.14 7.83
C GLU A 125 2.58 -23.01 6.37
N PRO A 126 2.56 -24.12 5.60
CA PRO A 126 2.02 -24.12 4.26
C PRO A 126 0.53 -23.73 4.28
N GLY A 127 0.11 -22.89 3.34
CA GLY A 127 -1.28 -22.48 3.27
C GLY A 127 -1.53 -21.30 2.36
N THR A 128 -2.78 -20.83 2.38
CA THR A 128 -3.22 -19.64 1.67
C THR A 128 -3.77 -18.63 2.67
N LEU A 129 -3.15 -17.45 2.73
CA LEU A 129 -3.70 -16.30 3.40
C LEU A 129 -4.57 -15.50 2.43
N ASN A 130 -5.75 -15.12 2.88
CA ASN A 130 -6.61 -14.18 2.17
C ASN A 130 -6.82 -12.96 3.06
N THR A 131 -6.55 -11.78 2.51
CA THR A 131 -7.09 -10.53 3.04
C THR A 131 -8.29 -10.14 2.19
N ASP A 132 -9.31 -9.58 2.82
CA ASP A 132 -10.48 -9.04 2.15
C ASP A 132 -10.70 -7.58 2.55
N GLU A 133 -11.61 -6.93 1.84
CA GLU A 133 -11.94 -5.51 2.04
C GLU A 133 -12.62 -5.21 3.38
N SER A 134 -12.88 -6.22 4.23
CA SER A 134 -13.44 -6.02 5.58
C SER A 134 -12.39 -5.50 6.56
N GLN A 135 -11.10 -5.78 6.30
CA GLN A 135 -10.00 -5.27 7.11
C GLN A 135 -9.56 -3.91 6.58
N THR A 136 -9.73 -2.89 7.42
CA THR A 136 -9.30 -1.52 7.14
C THR A 136 -8.14 -1.13 8.05
N TYR A 137 -7.05 -0.67 7.44
CA TYR A 137 -5.86 -0.20 8.16
C TYR A 137 -5.75 1.31 8.04
N SER A 138 -5.47 2.02 9.15
CA SER A 138 -5.36 3.48 9.13
C SER A 138 -3.95 3.93 8.75
N LEU A 139 -3.83 4.76 7.72
CA LEU A 139 -2.59 5.45 7.35
C LEU A 139 -2.52 6.88 7.89
N GLU A 140 -3.41 7.29 8.81
CA GLU A 140 -3.47 8.68 9.27
C GLU A 140 -2.14 9.17 9.87
N LYS A 141 -1.40 8.30 10.56
CA LYS A 141 -0.05 8.61 11.08
C LYS A 141 0.99 8.81 9.98
N TYR A 142 0.81 8.15 8.84
CA TYR A 142 1.72 8.18 7.69
C TYR A 142 1.30 9.21 6.64
N LYS A 143 0.20 9.92 6.86
CA LYS A 143 -0.39 10.89 5.95
C LYS A 143 0.61 11.92 5.39
N GLN A 144 1.49 12.43 6.25
CA GLN A 144 2.54 13.39 5.83
C GLN A 144 3.58 12.78 4.89
N HIS A 145 3.81 11.47 4.97
CA HIS A 145 4.73 10.73 4.11
C HIS A 145 4.12 10.46 2.71
N LEU A 146 2.80 10.59 2.53
CA LEU A 146 2.16 10.40 1.21
C LEU A 146 2.66 11.42 0.18
N LEU A 147 2.96 12.64 0.61
CA LEU A 147 3.58 13.66 -0.25
C LEU A 147 4.96 13.20 -0.75
N VAL A 148 5.75 12.62 0.15
CA VAL A 148 7.07 12.06 -0.18
C VAL A 148 6.94 10.78 -1.01
N ALA A 149 5.82 10.06 -0.91
CA ALA A 149 5.56 8.85 -1.67
C ALA A 149 5.09 9.14 -3.12
N GLN A 150 4.64 10.37 -3.42
CA GLN A 150 4.08 10.74 -4.72
C GLN A 150 4.99 10.35 -5.91
N GLY A 151 4.40 9.72 -6.92
CA GLY A 151 5.06 9.25 -8.14
C GLY A 151 4.99 7.73 -8.28
N ARG A 152 5.56 7.23 -9.38
CA ARG A 152 5.57 5.81 -9.69
C ARG A 152 6.78 5.13 -9.05
N SER A 153 6.54 3.98 -8.43
CA SER A 153 7.54 3.17 -7.77
C SER A 153 7.47 1.74 -8.29
N ILE A 154 8.64 1.18 -8.58
CA ILE A 154 8.81 -0.25 -8.87
C ILE A 154 9.54 -0.84 -7.67
N ILE A 155 8.94 -1.85 -7.06
CA ILE A 155 9.49 -2.58 -5.93
C ILE A 155 9.87 -3.98 -6.42
N ASP A 156 11.17 -4.24 -6.48
CA ASP A 156 11.71 -5.56 -6.75
C ASP A 156 12.04 -6.23 -5.41
N VAL A 157 11.48 -7.41 -5.17
CA VAL A 157 11.63 -8.18 -3.93
C VAL A 157 12.16 -9.56 -4.27
N LEU A 158 13.27 -9.94 -3.65
CA LEU A 158 13.79 -11.31 -3.66
C LEU A 158 13.81 -11.82 -2.23
N ILE A 159 13.19 -12.96 -1.97
CA ILE A 159 13.17 -13.58 -0.64
C ILE A 159 13.85 -14.94 -0.73
N LYS A 160 14.89 -15.15 0.07
CA LYS A 160 15.60 -16.42 0.22
C LYS A 160 15.07 -17.13 1.45
N HIS A 161 14.48 -18.30 1.24
CA HIS A 161 13.94 -19.16 2.29
C HIS A 161 14.84 -20.38 2.51
N ASP A 162 14.58 -21.13 3.58
CA ASP A 162 15.23 -22.43 3.83
C ASP A 162 14.84 -23.51 2.81
N LYS A 163 13.77 -23.30 2.03
CA LYS A 163 13.23 -24.26 1.06
C LYS A 163 13.26 -23.80 -0.41
N GLY A 164 13.88 -22.66 -0.70
CA GLY A 164 13.90 -22.09 -2.05
C GLY A 164 13.84 -20.56 -2.02
N GLU A 165 13.44 -19.97 -3.14
CA GLU A 165 13.38 -18.51 -3.30
C GLU A 165 11.97 -18.07 -3.70
N SER A 166 11.64 -16.82 -3.41
CA SER A 166 10.46 -16.13 -3.93
C SER A 166 10.86 -14.81 -4.55
N CYS A 167 10.20 -14.41 -5.62
CA CYS A 167 10.51 -13.15 -6.30
C CYS A 167 9.22 -12.44 -6.69
N PHE A 168 9.15 -11.15 -6.35
CA PHE A 168 8.04 -10.28 -6.69
C PHE A 168 8.53 -9.01 -7.35
N LYS A 169 7.73 -8.53 -8.31
CA LYS A 169 7.85 -7.18 -8.84
C LYS A 169 6.50 -6.49 -8.72
N ILE A 170 6.48 -5.38 -8.00
CA ILE A 170 5.26 -4.61 -7.74
C ILE A 170 5.44 -3.23 -8.35
N ASP A 171 4.52 -2.86 -9.25
CA ASP A 171 4.46 -1.54 -9.85
C ASP A 171 3.30 -0.77 -9.23
N LEU A 172 3.62 0.29 -8.49
CA LEU A 172 2.65 1.10 -7.78
C LEU A 172 2.86 2.58 -8.04
N GLU A 173 1.81 3.36 -7.89
CA GLU A 173 1.86 4.81 -8.04
C GLU A 173 1.04 5.50 -6.96
N VAL A 174 1.65 6.47 -6.30
CA VAL A 174 0.93 7.41 -5.44
C VAL A 174 0.66 8.67 -6.25
N VAL A 175 -0.59 8.89 -6.62
CA VAL A 175 -1.02 10.09 -7.34
C VAL A 175 -1.46 11.15 -6.35
N ALA A 176 -1.05 12.39 -6.58
CA ALA A 176 -1.57 13.54 -5.86
C ALA A 176 -2.94 13.96 -6.44
N PRO A 177 -3.77 14.69 -5.67
CA PRO A 177 -4.95 15.33 -6.22
C PRO A 177 -4.61 16.17 -7.46
N ASN A 178 -5.41 16.04 -8.51
CA ASN A 178 -5.44 17.06 -9.56
C ASN A 178 -5.94 18.36 -8.92
N LEU A 179 -5.03 19.31 -8.69
CA LEU A 179 -5.33 20.66 -8.19
C LEU A 179 -6.00 21.56 -9.24
N LEU A 180 -6.43 20.98 -10.37
CA LEU A 180 -7.09 21.65 -11.48
C LEU A 180 -8.41 20.94 -11.76
N GLY A 181 -9.44 21.34 -11.03
CA GLY A 181 -10.85 21.02 -11.26
C GLY A 181 -11.69 22.18 -10.75
#